data_AF-A0A9P9MVJ7-F1
#
_entry.id   AF-A0A9P9MVJ7-F1
#
_cell.length_a   1.000
_cell.length_b   1.000
_cell.length_c   1.000
_cell.angle_alpha   90.00
_cell.angle_beta   90.00
_cell.angle_gamma   90.00
#
_symmetry.space_group_name_H-M   'P 1'
#
loop_
_entity.id
_entity.type
_entity.pdbx_description
1 polymer ?
#
loop_
_entity_poly.entity_id
_entity_poly.type
_entity_poly.pdbx_seq_one_letter_code
_entity_poly.pdbx_strand_id
1 'polypeptide(L)'
;MSLLSLLYQCSKYSPQQWSTYDNFLLDKQWDIGAFATSYNPGAISLGSYGLKYGTWTPWEERKAHGGMILGFPRGILLLEAQTKPLQFLRSAVGKLLEGIARQDSDSQSARFLKLFEHDPTSPIKNDFSARQLSSAFLNQPFSAPPLFDITAFCSIGTLQLDLVGDHLTFLQTEPKYMRNYIIQVLKGGTDDSRWQENKSGMIAQWVFQDAARFLLWERICEETRGLHNIYNLYHDDISPGKPMPVPYEDSLTVLNELLLEEAKWRASFIERALPTRPAFRQHHKVHWIQSQGQAICVTKRSDTTSSYVKTFFTDRLEFCLRILIQDSWHNPWTYTQDDTSRGTARRFDPSTIFAMLDQHLTECHKNGLKDELSRLDQVLYVLYSELSAIFQMLSMLQLHQPTFPELFVNQIKEKQLGKAWNYLQEG
;
A
#
# COMPACT_ATOMS: atom_id res chain seq x y z
N MET A 1 9.38 -23.39 -5.70
CA MET A 1 9.10 -22.54 -6.88
C MET A 1 9.59 -21.11 -6.73
N SER A 2 9.50 -20.47 -5.54
CA SER A 2 9.93 -19.08 -5.33
C SER A 2 11.38 -18.77 -5.71
N LEU A 3 12.33 -19.69 -5.50
CA LEU A 3 13.72 -19.52 -5.92
C LEU A 3 13.86 -19.42 -7.46
N LEU A 4 13.11 -20.24 -8.21
CA LEU A 4 13.15 -20.22 -9.67
C LEU A 4 12.51 -18.96 -10.23
N SER A 5 11.40 -18.51 -9.62
CA SER A 5 10.78 -17.22 -9.95
C SER A 5 11.75 -16.06 -9.73
N LEU A 6 12.38 -16.00 -8.55
CA LEU A 6 13.35 -14.95 -8.22
C LEU A 6 14.53 -14.94 -9.21
N LEU A 7 15.07 -16.11 -9.54
CA LEU A 7 16.13 -16.24 -10.56
C LEU A 7 15.68 -15.73 -11.93
N TYR A 8 14.48 -16.11 -12.37
CA TYR A 8 13.93 -15.67 -13.63
C TYR A 8 13.77 -14.14 -13.66
N GLN A 9 13.13 -13.54 -12.65
CA GLN A 9 12.90 -12.09 -12.61
C GLN A 9 14.22 -11.30 -12.55
N CYS A 10 15.16 -11.69 -11.69
CA CYS A 10 16.47 -11.02 -11.57
C CYS A 10 17.37 -11.21 -12.81
N SER A 11 17.13 -12.25 -13.62
CA SER A 11 17.83 -12.45 -14.89
C SER A 11 17.19 -11.69 -16.06
N LYS A 12 15.87 -11.54 -16.03
CA LYS A 12 15.08 -10.89 -17.09
C LYS A 12 15.13 -9.37 -17.00
N TYR A 13 15.12 -8.83 -15.79
CA TYR A 13 15.07 -7.39 -15.54
C TYR A 13 16.40 -6.91 -14.95
N SER A 14 16.90 -5.81 -15.49
CA SER A 14 18.14 -5.19 -15.04
C SER A 14 17.97 -4.53 -13.66
N PRO A 15 19.06 -4.35 -12.88
CA PRO A 15 19.01 -3.61 -11.62
C PRO A 15 18.47 -2.17 -11.77
N GLN A 16 18.69 -1.57 -12.94
CA GLN A 16 18.11 -0.27 -13.29
C GLN A 16 16.58 -0.30 -13.31
N GLN A 17 15.96 -1.34 -13.87
CA GLN A 17 14.50 -1.45 -13.91
C GLN A 17 13.89 -1.66 -12.52
N TRP A 18 14.66 -2.22 -11.59
CA TRP A 18 14.27 -2.38 -10.19
C TRP A 18 14.54 -1.15 -9.33
N SER A 19 15.32 -0.18 -9.81
CA SER A 19 15.89 0.86 -8.95
C SER A 19 14.86 1.71 -8.23
N THR A 20 13.75 2.04 -8.89
CA THR A 20 12.68 2.86 -8.27
C THR A 20 12.02 2.10 -7.12
N TYR A 21 11.69 0.83 -7.35
CA TYR A 21 11.07 -0.02 -6.32
C TYR A 21 12.02 -0.35 -5.18
N ASP A 22 13.26 -0.72 -5.48
CA ASP A 22 14.26 -1.01 -4.45
C ASP A 22 14.59 0.25 -3.63
N ASN A 23 14.61 1.43 -4.26
CA ASN A 23 14.77 2.69 -3.56
C ASN A 23 13.56 3.01 -2.66
N PHE A 24 12.35 2.69 -3.11
CA PHE A 24 11.12 2.80 -2.32
C PHE A 24 11.18 1.93 -1.05
N LEU A 25 11.66 0.68 -1.18
CA LEU A 25 11.83 -0.21 -0.01
C LEU A 25 12.83 0.33 1.03
N LEU A 26 13.74 1.23 0.64
CA LEU A 26 14.71 1.84 1.54
C LEU A 26 14.16 3.07 2.29
N ASP A 27 13.08 3.71 1.81
CA ASP A 27 12.56 4.98 2.34
C ASP A 27 12.42 4.95 3.86
N LYS A 28 11.72 3.95 4.38
CA LYS A 28 11.43 3.87 5.81
C LYS A 28 12.69 3.82 6.69
N GLN A 29 13.63 2.95 6.33
CA GLN A 29 14.85 2.76 7.09
C GLN A 29 15.82 3.94 6.93
N TRP A 30 15.76 4.59 5.76
CA TRP A 30 16.46 5.83 5.49
C TRP A 30 15.96 6.96 6.39
N ASP A 31 14.65 7.18 6.48
CA ASP A 31 14.03 8.27 7.25
C ASP A 31 14.31 8.20 8.75
N ILE A 32 14.44 6.98 9.31
CA ILE A 32 14.76 6.79 10.73
C ILE A 32 16.26 6.77 11.01
N GLY A 33 17.10 6.98 9.99
CA GLY A 33 18.55 6.96 10.13
C GLY A 33 19.11 5.60 10.54
N ALA A 34 18.46 4.50 10.15
CA ALA A 34 18.90 3.15 10.51
C ALA A 34 20.19 2.71 9.80
N PHE A 35 20.56 3.40 8.72
CA PHE A 35 21.74 3.07 7.91
C PHE A 35 22.96 3.88 8.32
N ALA A 36 24.09 3.19 8.50
CA ALA A 36 25.39 3.84 8.55
C ALA A 36 25.76 4.31 7.14
N THR A 37 25.95 5.61 6.95
CA THR A 37 26.27 6.20 5.64
C THR A 37 27.53 7.04 5.71
N SER A 38 28.21 7.20 4.58
CA SER A 38 29.33 8.12 4.41
C SER A 38 28.93 9.24 3.47
N TYR A 39 29.13 10.48 3.89
CA TYR A 39 28.83 11.64 3.07
C TYR A 39 29.78 11.73 1.87
N ASN A 40 29.21 12.03 0.70
CA ASN A 40 29.92 12.43 -0.50
C ASN A 40 29.04 13.46 -1.23
N PRO A 41 29.60 14.56 -1.76
CA PRO A 41 28.82 15.64 -2.36
C PRO A 41 28.23 15.29 -3.74
N GLY A 42 28.57 14.14 -4.30
CA GLY A 42 28.00 13.67 -5.56
C GLY A 42 26.72 12.87 -5.41
N ALA A 43 26.36 12.21 -6.49
CA ALA A 43 25.16 11.40 -6.62
C ALA A 43 25.44 10.16 -7.47
N ILE A 44 24.55 9.18 -7.38
CA ILE A 44 24.54 7.97 -8.22
C ILE A 44 23.44 8.11 -9.26
N SER A 45 23.76 7.86 -10.53
CA SER A 45 22.77 7.87 -11.61
C SER A 45 21.88 6.63 -11.59
N LEU A 46 20.56 6.85 -11.74
CA LEU A 46 19.57 5.79 -11.95
C LEU A 46 19.36 5.45 -13.44
N GLY A 47 20.24 5.92 -14.33
CA GLY A 47 20.34 5.45 -15.71
C GLY A 47 19.44 6.14 -16.73
N SER A 48 19.02 7.39 -16.50
CA SER A 48 18.35 8.19 -17.54
C SER A 48 19.37 8.89 -18.46
N TYR A 49 19.05 8.95 -19.76
CA TYR A 49 19.64 9.83 -20.78
C TYR A 49 21.19 9.91 -20.81
N GLY A 50 21.84 8.85 -21.35
CA GLY A 50 23.28 8.86 -21.64
C GLY A 50 24.20 8.62 -20.44
N LEU A 51 23.67 8.65 -19.20
CA LEU A 51 24.39 8.22 -18.01
C LEU A 51 24.12 6.73 -17.76
N LYS A 52 25.19 6.00 -17.47
CA LYS A 52 25.11 4.57 -17.16
C LYS A 52 24.61 4.40 -15.73
N TYR A 53 23.65 3.51 -15.53
CA TYR A 53 23.18 3.14 -14.19
C TYR A 53 24.34 2.84 -13.23
N GLY A 54 24.30 3.42 -12.04
CA GLY A 54 25.31 3.22 -11.00
C GLY A 54 26.56 4.10 -11.13
N THR A 55 26.67 4.97 -12.14
CA THR A 55 27.82 5.88 -12.24
C THR A 55 27.69 7.05 -11.27
N TRP A 56 28.84 7.47 -10.73
CA TRP A 56 28.95 8.71 -9.99
C TRP A 56 28.74 9.92 -10.92
N THR A 57 28.01 10.91 -10.45
CA THR A 57 27.77 12.19 -11.11
C THR A 57 27.76 13.31 -10.08
N PRO A 58 28.11 14.56 -10.44
CA PRO A 58 27.82 15.72 -9.60
C PRO A 58 26.34 15.76 -9.22
N TRP A 59 26.05 16.19 -7.99
CA TRP A 59 24.67 16.37 -7.53
C TRP A 59 24.05 17.58 -8.23
N GLU A 60 22.79 17.42 -8.66
CA GLU A 60 22.01 18.46 -9.32
C GLU A 60 20.56 18.38 -8.82
N GLU A 61 20.08 19.47 -8.23
CA GLU A 61 18.78 19.54 -7.56
C GLU A 61 17.63 19.04 -8.44
N ARG A 62 17.51 19.55 -9.67
CA ARG A 62 16.43 19.17 -10.59
C ARG A 62 16.44 17.69 -10.94
N LYS A 63 17.63 17.12 -11.17
CA LYS A 63 17.77 15.68 -11.46
C LYS A 63 17.45 14.82 -10.24
N ALA A 64 17.78 15.30 -9.04
CA ALA A 64 17.47 14.60 -7.80
C ALA A 64 15.96 14.62 -7.53
N HIS A 65 15.31 15.78 -7.63
CA HIS A 65 13.85 15.91 -7.45
C HIS A 65 13.04 15.18 -8.53
N GLY A 66 13.57 15.06 -9.75
CA GLY A 66 12.98 14.28 -10.84
C GLY A 66 13.31 12.78 -10.81
N GLY A 67 13.99 12.28 -9.76
CA GLY A 67 14.23 10.84 -9.56
C GLY A 67 15.30 10.25 -10.49
N MET A 68 16.13 11.07 -11.12
CA MET A 68 17.15 10.63 -12.09
C MET A 68 18.48 10.27 -11.44
N ILE A 69 18.76 10.90 -10.30
CA ILE A 69 19.96 10.67 -9.49
C ILE A 69 19.56 10.54 -8.03
N LEU A 70 20.30 9.76 -7.27
CA LEU A 70 20.18 9.69 -5.82
C LEU A 70 21.42 10.28 -5.19
N GLY A 71 21.24 11.07 -4.12
CA GLY A 71 22.37 11.52 -3.30
C GLY A 71 23.26 10.32 -2.93
N PHE A 72 24.57 10.50 -2.99
CA PHE A 72 25.53 9.39 -2.93
C PHE A 72 25.31 8.41 -1.76
N PRO A 73 25.10 8.87 -0.50
CA PRO A 73 24.77 7.98 0.62
C PRO A 73 23.64 6.99 0.33
N ARG A 74 22.54 7.46 -0.26
CA ARG A 74 21.35 6.66 -0.56
C ARG A 74 21.56 5.80 -1.81
N GLY A 75 22.24 6.35 -2.82
CA GLY A 75 22.59 5.62 -4.04
C GLY A 75 23.48 4.40 -3.78
N ILE A 76 24.44 4.48 -2.86
CA ILE A 76 25.26 3.33 -2.47
C ILE A 76 24.43 2.26 -1.76
N LEU A 77 23.54 2.64 -0.83
CA LEU A 77 22.65 1.68 -0.17
C LEU A 77 21.78 0.92 -1.16
N LEU A 78 21.25 1.61 -2.18
CA LEU A 78 20.50 0.98 -3.26
C LEU A 78 21.34 -0.06 -4.01
N LEU A 79 22.55 0.31 -4.44
CA LEU A 79 23.46 -0.60 -5.13
C LEU A 79 23.86 -1.81 -4.27
N GLU A 80 24.09 -1.60 -2.97
CA GLU A 80 24.38 -2.68 -2.02
C GLU A 80 23.18 -3.61 -1.82
N ALA A 81 21.98 -3.05 -1.67
CA ALA A 81 20.74 -3.79 -1.52
C ALA A 81 20.46 -4.69 -2.73
N GLN A 82 20.78 -4.23 -3.94
CA GLN A 82 20.67 -5.02 -5.17
C GLN A 82 21.80 -6.04 -5.33
N THR A 83 23.02 -5.69 -4.92
CA THR A 83 24.20 -6.54 -5.08
C THR A 83 24.10 -7.82 -4.25
N LYS A 84 23.61 -7.74 -3.00
CA LYS A 84 23.56 -8.88 -2.07
C LYS A 84 22.68 -10.04 -2.60
N PRO A 85 21.41 -9.84 -3.00
CA PRO A 85 20.60 -10.89 -3.62
C PRO A 85 21.22 -11.45 -4.88
N LEU A 86 21.76 -10.60 -5.77
CA LEU A 86 22.37 -11.06 -7.03
C LEU A 86 23.61 -11.93 -6.79
N GLN A 87 24.46 -11.59 -5.82
CA GLN A 87 25.60 -12.42 -5.41
C GLN A 87 25.14 -13.77 -4.84
N PHE A 88 24.10 -13.77 -4.00
CA PHE A 88 23.51 -15.00 -3.48
C PHE A 88 22.96 -15.88 -4.60
N LEU A 89 22.16 -15.32 -5.50
CA LEU A 89 21.57 -16.03 -6.64
C LEU A 89 22.64 -16.59 -7.57
N ARG A 90 23.67 -15.80 -7.89
CA ARG A 90 24.82 -16.27 -8.67
C ARG A 90 25.53 -17.43 -8.00
N SER A 91 25.74 -17.37 -6.69
CA SER A 91 26.37 -18.44 -5.91
C SER A 91 25.52 -19.71 -5.89
N ALA A 92 24.20 -19.56 -5.74
CA ALA A 92 23.25 -20.66 -5.78
C ALA A 92 23.27 -21.36 -7.14
N VAL A 93 23.19 -20.60 -8.25
CA VAL A 93 23.30 -21.15 -9.60
C VAL A 93 24.66 -21.81 -9.83
N GLY A 94 25.75 -21.19 -9.37
CA GLY A 94 27.10 -21.77 -9.47
C GLY A 94 27.19 -23.16 -8.84
N LYS A 95 26.62 -23.33 -7.63
CA LYS A 95 26.56 -24.64 -6.96
C LYS A 95 25.63 -25.62 -7.66
N LEU A 96 24.49 -25.16 -8.18
CA LEU A 96 23.55 -26.02 -8.92
C LEU A 96 24.12 -26.53 -10.24
N LEU A 97 25.01 -25.76 -10.87
CA LEU A 97 25.67 -26.13 -12.13
C LEU A 97 27.01 -26.86 -11.93
N GLU A 98 27.45 -27.07 -10.68
CA GLU A 98 28.69 -27.76 -10.38
C GLU A 98 28.62 -29.22 -10.85
N GLY A 99 29.60 -29.66 -11.65
CA GLY A 99 29.62 -31.01 -12.22
C GLY A 99 28.73 -31.23 -13.44
N ILE A 100 27.93 -30.24 -13.86
CA ILE A 100 27.17 -30.31 -15.12
C ILE A 100 28.09 -29.90 -16.27
N ALA A 101 28.48 -30.86 -17.11
CA ALA A 101 29.21 -30.58 -18.34
C ALA A 101 28.34 -29.68 -19.25
N ARG A 102 28.93 -28.60 -19.77
CA ARG A 102 28.29 -27.71 -20.76
C ARG A 102 28.12 -28.45 -22.09
N GLN A 103 27.17 -29.38 -22.16
CA GLN A 103 26.71 -29.96 -23.42
C GLN A 103 25.40 -29.28 -23.82
N ASP A 104 25.36 -28.78 -25.06
CA ASP A 104 24.24 -28.13 -25.76
C ASP A 104 23.26 -27.34 -24.86
N SER A 105 23.77 -26.23 -24.32
CA SER A 105 23.05 -25.28 -23.45
C SER A 105 21.81 -24.65 -24.08
N ASP A 106 21.71 -24.63 -25.41
CA ASP A 106 20.66 -23.89 -26.12
C ASP A 106 19.29 -24.56 -25.98
N SER A 107 19.25 -25.90 -26.03
CA SER A 107 17.99 -26.65 -25.91
C SER A 107 17.40 -26.61 -24.48
N GLN A 108 18.27 -26.59 -23.46
CA GLN A 108 17.88 -26.55 -22.05
C GLN A 108 17.50 -25.15 -21.59
N SER A 109 18.22 -24.12 -22.06
CA SER A 109 17.88 -22.71 -21.80
C SER A 109 16.52 -22.34 -22.42
N ALA A 110 16.25 -22.83 -23.64
CA ALA A 110 14.94 -22.67 -24.27
C ALA A 110 13.80 -23.36 -23.49
N ARG A 111 14.07 -24.51 -22.86
CA ARG A 111 13.08 -25.18 -21.97
C ARG A 111 12.81 -24.37 -20.70
N PHE A 112 13.85 -23.79 -20.09
CA PHE A 112 13.70 -22.93 -18.93
C PHE A 112 12.88 -21.67 -19.25
N LEU A 113 13.18 -20.99 -20.36
CA LEU A 113 12.38 -19.84 -20.81
C LEU A 113 10.93 -20.25 -21.13
N LYS A 114 10.72 -21.40 -21.80
CA LYS A 114 9.37 -21.91 -22.07
C LYS A 114 8.53 -22.16 -20.81
N LEU A 115 9.14 -22.55 -19.69
CA LEU A 115 8.44 -22.72 -18.40
C LEU A 115 7.81 -21.42 -17.90
N PHE A 116 8.39 -20.26 -18.23
CA PHE A 116 7.91 -18.95 -17.78
C PHE A 116 7.19 -18.16 -18.89
N GLU A 117 7.56 -18.33 -20.16
CA GLU A 117 7.13 -17.48 -21.27
C GLU A 117 5.93 -18.03 -22.06
N HIS A 118 5.68 -19.34 -22.12
CA HIS A 118 4.89 -19.90 -23.24
C HIS A 118 3.65 -20.79 -23.02
N ASP A 119 3.10 -21.00 -21.82
CA ASP A 119 1.92 -21.91 -21.72
C ASP A 119 0.81 -21.47 -20.74
N PRO A 120 -0.38 -21.04 -21.22
CA PRO A 120 -1.56 -20.75 -20.39
C PRO A 120 -2.20 -21.99 -19.76
N THR A 121 -1.77 -23.20 -20.12
CA THR A 121 -2.23 -24.48 -19.54
C THR A 121 -1.21 -25.13 -18.60
N SER A 122 -0.04 -24.50 -18.41
CA SER A 122 0.99 -25.05 -17.54
C SER A 122 0.48 -25.12 -16.09
N PRO A 123 0.53 -26.29 -15.43
CA PRO A 123 0.17 -26.43 -14.02
C PRO A 123 1.06 -25.53 -13.14
N ILE A 124 2.24 -25.15 -13.63
CA ILE A 124 3.13 -24.18 -13.00
C ILE A 124 2.52 -22.77 -13.07
N LYS A 125 2.07 -22.27 -14.24
CA LYS A 125 1.40 -20.96 -14.30
C LYS A 125 0.09 -20.93 -13.51
N ASN A 126 -0.69 -22.02 -13.48
CA ASN A 126 -1.95 -22.08 -12.73
C ASN A 126 -1.76 -22.20 -11.20
N ASP A 127 -0.73 -22.89 -10.72
CA ASP A 127 -0.40 -22.91 -9.29
C ASP A 127 0.32 -21.61 -8.87
N PHE A 128 1.07 -20.98 -9.78
CA PHE A 128 1.68 -19.66 -9.58
C PHE A 128 0.63 -18.54 -9.60
N SER A 129 -0.37 -18.61 -10.47
CA SER A 129 -1.41 -17.58 -10.60
C SER A 129 -2.49 -17.69 -9.53
N ALA A 130 -2.88 -18.91 -9.15
CA ALA A 130 -3.95 -19.12 -8.18
C ALA A 130 -3.46 -19.10 -6.71
N ARG A 131 -2.23 -19.52 -6.40
CA ARG A 131 -1.70 -19.56 -5.01
C ARG A 131 -0.65 -18.49 -4.70
N GLN A 132 -0.08 -17.83 -5.71
CA GLN A 132 1.05 -16.90 -5.58
C GLN A 132 0.77 -15.49 -6.16
N LEU A 133 -0.44 -15.19 -6.63
CA LEU A 133 -0.85 -13.83 -7.04
C LEU A 133 -1.92 -13.21 -6.13
N SER A 134 -2.28 -13.82 -5.00
CA SER A 134 -3.37 -13.29 -4.17
C SER A 134 -3.01 -12.02 -3.38
N SER A 135 -1.71 -11.73 -3.22
CA SER A 135 -1.23 -10.56 -2.48
C SER A 135 -0.23 -9.78 -3.32
N ALA A 136 -0.56 -8.51 -3.60
CA ALA A 136 0.32 -7.56 -4.27
C ALA A 136 1.61 -7.28 -3.46
N PHE A 137 1.61 -7.56 -2.17
CA PHE A 137 2.72 -7.23 -1.26
C PHE A 137 3.68 -8.40 -1.04
N LEU A 138 3.17 -9.62 -0.87
CA LEU A 138 4.01 -10.80 -0.62
C LEU A 138 4.83 -11.24 -1.84
N ASN A 139 4.27 -11.05 -3.03
CA ASN A 139 4.77 -11.70 -4.23
C ASN A 139 5.59 -10.79 -5.13
N GLN A 140 5.74 -9.51 -4.75
CA GLN A 140 6.44 -8.51 -5.55
C GLN A 140 7.88 -8.91 -5.92
N PRO A 141 8.69 -9.52 -5.02
CA PRO A 141 10.04 -9.99 -5.38
C PRO A 141 10.09 -11.13 -6.40
N PHE A 142 8.96 -11.82 -6.62
CA PHE A 142 8.84 -12.96 -7.54
C PHE A 142 8.13 -12.59 -8.84
N SER A 143 7.76 -11.32 -8.98
CA SER A 143 7.05 -10.74 -10.13
C SER A 143 7.96 -9.77 -10.90
N ALA A 144 7.47 -9.26 -12.03
CA ALA A 144 8.16 -8.19 -12.75
C ALA A 144 8.31 -6.93 -11.86
N PRO A 145 9.33 -6.08 -12.08
CA PRO A 145 9.45 -4.80 -11.39
C PRO A 145 8.13 -4.04 -11.48
N PRO A 146 7.64 -3.47 -10.36
CA PRO A 146 6.39 -2.75 -10.39
C PRO A 146 6.61 -1.43 -11.13
N LEU A 147 5.73 -1.16 -12.10
CA LEU A 147 5.71 0.07 -12.88
C LEU A 147 4.37 0.75 -12.69
N PHE A 148 4.34 2.07 -12.80
CA PHE A 148 3.09 2.78 -12.85
C PHE A 148 2.34 2.42 -14.15
N ASP A 149 1.20 1.74 -13.97
CA ASP A 149 0.25 1.43 -15.03
C ASP A 149 -1.07 2.14 -14.73
N ILE A 150 -1.35 3.17 -15.54
CA ILE A 150 -2.54 4.01 -15.37
C ILE A 150 -3.85 3.23 -15.59
N THR A 151 -3.84 2.19 -16.41
CA THR A 151 -5.01 1.36 -16.67
C THR A 151 -5.30 0.45 -15.49
N ALA A 152 -4.26 -0.20 -14.96
CA ALA A 152 -4.39 -0.99 -13.73
C ALA A 152 -4.83 -0.11 -12.55
N PHE A 153 -4.28 1.10 -12.47
CA PHE A 153 -4.62 2.09 -11.45
C PHE A 153 -6.10 2.52 -11.50
N CYS A 154 -6.63 2.86 -12.68
CA CYS A 154 -8.07 3.13 -12.87
C CYS A 154 -8.95 1.92 -12.57
N SER A 155 -8.46 0.71 -12.89
CA SER A 155 -9.20 -0.53 -12.67
C SER A 155 -9.42 -0.83 -11.18
N ILE A 156 -8.43 -0.55 -10.32
CA ILE A 156 -8.58 -0.70 -8.87
C ILE A 156 -9.69 0.21 -8.34
N GLY A 157 -9.66 1.51 -8.71
CA GLY A 157 -10.69 2.46 -8.28
C GLY A 157 -12.09 2.03 -8.74
N THR A 158 -12.23 1.65 -10.02
CA THR A 158 -13.52 1.23 -10.60
C THR A 158 -14.06 -0.01 -9.90
N LEU A 159 -13.21 -1.02 -9.68
CA LEU A 159 -13.60 -2.23 -8.96
C LEU A 159 -14.12 -1.92 -7.54
N GLN A 160 -13.45 -1.02 -6.82
CA GLN A 160 -13.89 -0.64 -5.47
C GLN A 160 -15.19 0.15 -5.48
N LEU A 161 -15.36 1.06 -6.45
CA LEU A 161 -16.62 1.78 -6.64
C LEU A 161 -17.78 0.82 -6.90
N ASP A 162 -17.59 -0.15 -7.81
CA ASP A 162 -18.60 -1.15 -8.14
C ASP A 162 -18.95 -2.00 -6.91
N LEU A 163 -17.95 -2.47 -6.15
CA LEU A 163 -18.17 -3.26 -4.93
C LEU A 163 -18.98 -2.51 -3.86
N VAL A 164 -18.68 -1.22 -3.64
CA VAL A 164 -19.41 -0.41 -2.67
C VAL A 164 -20.79 -0.02 -3.22
N GLY A 165 -20.92 0.22 -4.52
CA GLY A 165 -22.18 0.47 -5.20
C GLY A 165 -23.14 -0.71 -5.13
N ASP A 166 -22.65 -1.93 -5.36
CA ASP A 166 -23.40 -3.17 -5.18
C ASP A 166 -23.84 -3.33 -3.72
N HIS A 167 -22.93 -3.08 -2.77
CA HIS A 167 -23.27 -3.12 -1.35
C HIS A 167 -24.43 -2.18 -1.00
N LEU A 168 -24.37 -0.92 -1.42
CA LEU A 168 -25.45 0.05 -1.20
C LEU A 168 -26.75 -0.35 -1.89
N THR A 169 -26.65 -0.86 -3.11
CA THR A 169 -27.81 -1.36 -3.86
C THR A 169 -28.50 -2.47 -3.10
N PHE A 170 -27.75 -3.46 -2.57
CA PHE A 170 -28.32 -4.54 -1.77
C PHE A 170 -28.89 -4.05 -0.43
N LEU A 171 -28.28 -3.06 0.22
CA LEU A 171 -28.85 -2.47 1.44
C LEU A 171 -30.24 -1.84 1.18
N GLN A 172 -30.45 -1.26 -0.01
CA GLN A 172 -31.70 -0.59 -0.38
C GLN A 172 -32.75 -1.54 -0.97
N THR A 173 -32.32 -2.53 -1.75
CA THR A 173 -33.22 -3.39 -2.54
C THR A 173 -33.53 -4.74 -1.88
N GLU A 174 -32.65 -5.25 -1.02
CA GLU A 174 -32.74 -6.60 -0.45
C GLU A 174 -32.93 -6.58 1.08
N PRO A 175 -34.16 -6.68 1.61
CA PRO A 175 -34.41 -6.62 3.05
C PRO A 175 -33.68 -7.69 3.87
N LYS A 176 -33.45 -8.88 3.28
CA LYS A 176 -32.67 -9.95 3.93
C LYS A 176 -31.20 -9.54 4.08
N TYR A 177 -30.63 -8.90 3.07
CA TYR A 177 -29.26 -8.42 3.09
C TYR A 177 -29.09 -7.31 4.15
N MET A 178 -29.97 -6.30 4.16
CA MET A 178 -29.96 -5.24 5.17
C MET A 178 -30.09 -5.79 6.60
N ARG A 179 -30.99 -6.75 6.85
CA ARG A 179 -31.09 -7.42 8.16
C ARG A 179 -29.79 -8.12 8.56
N ASN A 180 -29.18 -8.85 7.65
CA ASN A 180 -27.90 -9.52 7.92
C ASN A 180 -26.79 -8.50 8.21
N TYR A 181 -26.73 -7.39 7.46
CA TYR A 181 -25.75 -6.34 7.69
C TYR A 181 -25.93 -5.68 9.06
N ILE A 182 -27.17 -5.34 9.44
CA ILE A 182 -27.49 -4.83 10.79
C ILE A 182 -27.01 -5.80 11.87
N ILE A 183 -27.23 -7.11 11.70
CA ILE A 183 -26.72 -8.11 12.66
C ILE A 183 -25.20 -8.04 12.76
N GLN A 184 -24.47 -7.91 11.65
CA GLN A 184 -23.01 -7.80 11.66
C GLN A 184 -22.51 -6.51 12.32
N VAL A 185 -23.20 -5.38 12.12
CA VAL A 185 -22.91 -4.11 12.80
C VAL A 185 -23.17 -4.24 14.31
N LEU A 186 -24.32 -4.80 14.69
CA LEU A 186 -24.72 -4.98 16.09
C LEU A 186 -23.82 -5.97 16.87
N LYS A 187 -23.10 -6.87 16.20
CA LYS A 187 -22.04 -7.67 16.86
C LYS A 187 -20.95 -6.81 17.49
N GLY A 188 -20.74 -5.59 16.99
CA GLY A 188 -19.86 -4.61 17.61
C GLY A 188 -20.40 -4.04 18.94
N GLY A 189 -21.65 -4.32 19.29
CA GLY A 189 -22.34 -3.76 20.44
C GLY A 189 -21.91 -4.29 21.81
N THR A 190 -22.02 -3.43 22.83
CA THR A 190 -21.73 -3.75 24.23
C THR A 190 -23.02 -3.88 25.04
N ASP A 191 -22.96 -4.55 26.19
CA ASP A 191 -24.07 -4.60 27.17
C ASP A 191 -24.27 -3.26 27.92
N ASP A 192 -23.56 -2.21 27.50
CA ASP A 192 -23.66 -0.86 28.04
C ASP A 192 -25.06 -0.28 27.74
N SER A 193 -25.75 0.21 28.75
CA SER A 193 -27.10 0.76 28.60
C SER A 193 -27.14 1.92 27.60
N ARG A 194 -26.09 2.74 27.54
CA ARG A 194 -25.99 3.85 26.58
C ARG A 194 -25.84 3.34 25.16
N TRP A 195 -25.14 2.23 24.95
CA TRP A 195 -25.11 1.60 23.63
C TRP A 195 -26.48 1.08 23.23
N GLN A 196 -27.19 0.41 24.15
CA GLN A 196 -28.53 -0.13 23.88
C GLN A 196 -29.54 0.97 23.52
N GLU A 197 -29.45 2.12 24.19
CA GLU A 197 -30.27 3.31 23.91
C GLU A 197 -29.95 3.93 22.54
N ASN A 198 -28.69 3.85 22.09
CA ASN A 198 -28.23 4.51 20.86
C ASN A 198 -28.01 3.55 19.67
N LYS A 199 -28.32 2.26 19.80
CA LYS A 199 -28.02 1.24 18.77
C LYS A 199 -28.59 1.57 17.39
N SER A 200 -29.78 2.17 17.32
CA SER A 200 -30.40 2.58 16.06
C SER A 200 -29.62 3.72 15.39
N GLY A 201 -29.15 4.69 16.19
CA GLY A 201 -28.30 5.78 15.70
C GLY A 201 -26.95 5.27 15.22
N MET A 202 -26.37 4.28 15.90
CA MET A 202 -25.13 3.63 15.46
C MET A 202 -25.33 2.90 14.12
N ILE A 203 -26.41 2.12 13.96
CA ILE A 203 -26.73 1.49 12.67
C ILE A 203 -26.86 2.55 11.57
N ALA A 204 -27.60 3.63 11.82
CA ALA A 204 -27.77 4.71 10.86
C ALA A 204 -26.42 5.36 10.49
N GLN A 205 -25.53 5.54 11.48
CA GLN A 205 -24.17 6.02 11.22
C GLN A 205 -23.38 5.06 10.33
N TRP A 206 -23.42 3.74 10.56
CA TRP A 206 -22.75 2.77 9.69
C TRP A 206 -23.25 2.86 8.23
N VAL A 207 -24.57 2.89 8.04
CA VAL A 207 -25.16 3.03 6.69
C VAL A 207 -24.78 4.36 6.05
N PHE A 208 -24.76 5.45 6.82
CA PHE A 208 -24.30 6.75 6.32
C PHE A 208 -22.82 6.73 5.93
N GLN A 209 -21.98 6.01 6.68
CA GLN A 209 -20.57 5.82 6.34
C GLN A 209 -20.41 4.98 5.06
N ASP A 210 -21.26 3.99 4.81
CA ASP A 210 -21.26 3.24 3.55
C ASP A 210 -21.62 4.14 2.35
N ALA A 211 -22.59 5.04 2.53
CA ALA A 211 -22.92 6.04 1.51
C ALA A 211 -21.77 7.03 1.27
N ALA A 212 -21.14 7.51 2.34
CA ALA A 212 -19.96 8.36 2.24
C ALA A 212 -18.81 7.65 1.51
N ARG A 213 -18.54 6.38 1.84
CA ARG A 213 -17.52 5.54 1.18
C ARG A 213 -17.74 5.45 -0.33
N PHE A 214 -18.98 5.31 -0.79
CA PHE A 214 -19.32 5.30 -2.22
C PHE A 214 -18.94 6.62 -2.89
N LEU A 215 -19.36 7.75 -2.32
CA LEU A 215 -19.05 9.08 -2.87
C LEU A 215 -17.54 9.36 -2.91
N LEU A 216 -16.80 8.90 -1.91
CA LEU A 216 -15.34 9.02 -1.88
C LEU A 216 -14.67 8.16 -2.97
N TRP A 217 -15.15 6.94 -3.19
CA TRP A 217 -14.65 6.10 -4.31
C TRP A 217 -15.02 6.68 -5.68
N GLU A 218 -16.21 7.25 -5.82
CA GLU A 218 -16.63 7.93 -7.05
C GLU A 218 -15.67 9.07 -7.37
N ARG A 219 -15.35 9.89 -6.38
CA ARG A 219 -14.37 10.99 -6.48
C ARG A 219 -12.98 10.50 -6.85
N ILE A 220 -12.47 9.44 -6.21
CA ILE A 220 -11.18 8.83 -6.60
C ILE A 220 -11.24 8.45 -8.09
N CYS A 221 -12.32 7.77 -8.52
CA CYS A 221 -12.46 7.36 -9.91
C CYS A 221 -12.50 8.55 -10.88
N GLU A 222 -13.19 9.64 -10.54
CA GLU A 222 -13.20 10.87 -11.35
C GLU A 222 -11.80 11.45 -11.53
N GLU A 223 -11.05 11.62 -10.45
CA GLU A 223 -9.68 12.15 -10.51
C GLU A 223 -8.73 11.19 -11.24
N THR A 224 -8.87 9.87 -11.06
CA THR A 224 -8.07 8.87 -11.82
C THR A 224 -8.37 8.93 -13.33
N ARG A 225 -9.65 9.09 -13.72
CA ARG A 225 -10.03 9.24 -15.14
C ARG A 225 -9.53 10.56 -15.70
N GLY A 226 -9.56 11.63 -14.91
CA GLY A 226 -8.95 12.92 -15.23
C GLY A 226 -7.46 12.77 -15.55
N LEU A 227 -6.71 12.11 -14.67
CA LEU A 227 -5.30 11.77 -14.87
C LEU A 227 -5.08 10.95 -16.14
N HIS A 228 -5.93 9.95 -16.41
CA HIS A 228 -5.84 9.12 -17.62
C HIS A 228 -6.02 9.96 -18.89
N ASN A 229 -7.02 10.85 -18.91
CA ASN A 229 -7.22 11.73 -20.06
C ASN A 229 -6.02 12.65 -20.30
N ILE A 230 -5.43 13.20 -19.23
CA ILE A 230 -4.24 14.05 -19.34
C ILE A 230 -3.03 13.22 -19.79
N TYR A 231 -2.86 12.01 -19.25
CA TYR A 231 -1.81 11.09 -19.69
C TYR A 231 -1.90 10.82 -21.20
N ASN A 232 -3.08 10.52 -21.73
CA ASN A 232 -3.26 10.27 -23.17
C ASN A 232 -2.88 11.47 -24.04
N LEU A 233 -3.09 12.70 -23.55
CA LEU A 233 -2.71 13.93 -24.25
C LEU A 233 -1.20 14.17 -24.26
N TYR A 234 -0.50 13.78 -23.19
CA TYR A 234 0.90 14.12 -22.95
C TYR A 234 1.86 12.91 -22.94
N HIS A 235 1.39 11.72 -23.29
CA HIS A 235 2.16 10.48 -23.14
C HIS A 235 3.53 10.54 -23.83
N ASP A 236 3.60 11.13 -25.02
CA ASP A 236 4.84 11.32 -25.80
C ASP A 236 5.82 12.30 -25.14
N ASP A 237 5.32 13.21 -24.31
CA ASP A 237 6.10 14.23 -23.60
C ASP A 237 6.61 13.73 -22.23
N ILE A 238 6.07 12.61 -21.73
CA ILE A 238 6.49 12.00 -20.47
C ILE A 238 7.69 11.09 -20.75
N SER A 239 8.88 11.58 -20.45
CA SER A 239 10.12 10.81 -20.63
C SER A 239 11.11 11.07 -19.49
N PRO A 240 11.80 10.04 -18.99
CA PRO A 240 12.92 10.22 -18.05
C PRO A 240 13.96 11.18 -18.65
N GLY A 241 14.26 12.28 -17.94
CA GLY A 241 15.21 13.29 -18.41
C GLY A 241 14.59 14.65 -18.77
N LYS A 242 13.28 14.69 -19.02
CA LYS A 242 12.56 15.94 -19.35
C LYS A 242 11.67 16.36 -18.17
N PRO A 243 11.47 17.67 -17.98
CA PRO A 243 10.43 18.13 -17.06
C PRO A 243 9.07 17.60 -17.52
N MET A 244 8.29 17.14 -16.55
CA MET A 244 6.94 16.65 -16.80
C MET A 244 6.03 17.83 -17.24
N PRO A 245 5.03 17.60 -18.11
CA PRO A 245 4.02 18.61 -18.38
C PRO A 245 3.30 19.00 -17.09
N VAL A 246 3.29 20.31 -16.79
CA VAL A 246 2.71 20.86 -15.54
C VAL A 246 1.29 20.33 -15.25
N PRO A 247 0.35 20.25 -16.22
CA PRO A 247 -0.98 19.71 -15.94
C PRO A 247 -0.98 18.25 -15.48
N TYR A 248 -0.03 17.45 -15.97
CA TYR A 248 0.11 16.05 -15.58
C TYR A 248 0.76 15.91 -14.20
N GLU A 249 1.81 16.69 -13.95
CA GLU A 249 2.48 16.77 -12.65
C GLU A 249 1.51 17.22 -11.53
N ASP A 250 0.74 18.29 -11.77
CA ASP A 250 -0.27 18.78 -10.85
C ASP A 250 -1.34 17.71 -10.57
N SER A 251 -1.78 16.98 -11.60
CA SER A 251 -2.78 15.91 -11.46
C SER A 251 -2.27 14.71 -10.64
N LEU A 252 -1.03 14.28 -10.87
CA LEU A 252 -0.40 13.24 -10.05
C LEU A 252 -0.31 13.67 -8.58
N THR A 253 0.05 14.92 -8.36
CA THR A 253 0.22 15.48 -7.01
C THR A 253 -1.11 15.57 -6.26
N VAL A 254 -2.14 16.11 -6.91
CA VAL A 254 -3.51 16.20 -6.38
C VAL A 254 -4.03 14.83 -5.99
N LEU A 255 -3.79 13.83 -6.84
CA LEU A 255 -4.29 12.47 -6.62
C LEU A 255 -3.53 11.75 -5.50
N ASN A 256 -2.22 11.96 -5.39
CA ASN A 256 -1.42 11.44 -4.28
C ASN A 256 -1.96 11.95 -2.93
N GLU A 257 -2.18 13.27 -2.81
CA GLU A 257 -2.72 13.84 -1.58
C GLU A 257 -4.15 13.38 -1.29
N LEU A 258 -4.99 13.24 -2.32
CA LEU A 258 -6.35 12.73 -2.14
C LEU A 258 -6.32 11.32 -1.53
N LEU A 259 -5.49 10.44 -2.09
CA LEU A 259 -5.36 9.07 -1.58
C LEU A 259 -4.74 9.02 -0.17
N LEU A 260 -3.83 9.94 0.17
CA LEU A 260 -3.29 10.05 1.54
C LEU A 260 -4.38 10.46 2.54
N GLU A 261 -5.20 11.46 2.20
CA GLU A 261 -6.34 11.87 3.05
C GLU A 261 -7.37 10.74 3.20
N GLU A 262 -7.66 10.02 2.12
CA GLU A 262 -8.54 8.85 2.15
C GLU A 262 -7.99 7.73 3.04
N ALA A 263 -6.68 7.48 2.98
CA ALA A 263 -6.05 6.49 3.85
C ALA A 263 -6.14 6.89 5.33
N LYS A 264 -5.91 8.18 5.66
CA LYS A 264 -6.07 8.72 7.03
C LYS A 264 -7.51 8.54 7.52
N TRP A 265 -8.48 8.92 6.71
CA TRP A 265 -9.90 8.85 7.06
C TRP A 265 -10.34 7.40 7.32
N ARG A 266 -9.98 6.47 6.42
CA ARG A 266 -10.28 5.04 6.55
C ARG A 266 -9.61 4.43 7.77
N ALA A 267 -8.35 4.74 8.01
CA ALA A 267 -7.62 4.26 9.18
C ALA A 267 -8.27 4.74 10.49
N SER A 268 -8.66 6.02 10.57
CA SER A 268 -9.38 6.57 11.72
C SER A 268 -10.74 5.90 11.94
N PHE A 269 -11.45 5.57 10.86
CA PHE A 269 -12.69 4.81 10.96
C PHE A 269 -12.45 3.39 11.51
N ILE A 270 -11.45 2.68 10.98
CA ILE A 270 -11.09 1.34 11.46
C ILE A 270 -10.62 1.38 12.91
N GLU A 271 -9.87 2.41 13.31
CA GLU A 271 -9.44 2.60 14.70
C GLU A 271 -10.60 2.73 15.68
N ARG A 272 -11.70 3.36 15.26
CA ARG A 272 -12.94 3.41 16.05
C ARG A 272 -13.73 2.11 16.02
N ALA A 273 -13.69 1.37 14.90
CA ALA A 273 -14.44 0.13 14.74
C ALA A 273 -13.79 -1.06 15.47
N LEU A 274 -12.47 -1.23 15.34
CA LEU A 274 -11.71 -2.39 15.82
C LEU A 274 -11.98 -2.72 17.32
N PRO A 275 -11.94 -1.75 18.26
CA PRO A 275 -12.18 -2.01 19.68
C PRO A 275 -13.58 -2.54 20.00
N THR A 276 -14.55 -2.28 19.13
CA THR A 276 -15.94 -2.69 19.33
C THR A 276 -16.18 -4.13 18.90
N ARG A 277 -15.31 -4.69 18.03
CA ARG A 277 -15.50 -6.01 17.44
C ARG A 277 -15.25 -7.13 18.47
N PRO A 278 -16.08 -8.20 18.49
CA PRO A 278 -16.01 -9.23 19.53
C PRO A 278 -14.62 -9.82 19.77
N ALA A 279 -13.89 -10.10 18.70
CA ALA A 279 -12.58 -10.76 18.76
C ALA A 279 -11.46 -9.87 19.33
N PHE A 280 -11.63 -8.54 19.32
CA PHE A 280 -10.60 -7.59 19.74
C PHE A 280 -11.00 -6.78 20.97
N ARG A 281 -12.27 -6.81 21.38
CA ARG A 281 -12.80 -6.05 22.51
C ARG A 281 -12.04 -6.28 23.81
N GLN A 282 -11.56 -7.49 24.08
CA GLN A 282 -10.82 -7.83 25.30
C GLN A 282 -9.57 -6.95 25.51
N HIS A 283 -8.97 -6.44 24.43
CA HIS A 283 -7.79 -5.57 24.48
C HIS A 283 -8.15 -4.11 24.78
N HIS A 284 -9.44 -3.76 24.85
CA HIS A 284 -9.92 -2.39 24.95
C HIS A 284 -10.99 -2.22 26.03
N LYS A 285 -10.92 -1.08 26.74
CA LYS A 285 -11.99 -0.51 27.53
C LYS A 285 -12.78 0.44 26.65
N VAL A 286 -14.05 0.13 26.44
CA VAL A 286 -14.98 0.93 25.64
C VAL A 286 -15.89 1.70 26.60
N HIS A 287 -15.97 3.01 26.43
CA HIS A 287 -16.82 3.90 27.22
C HIS A 287 -17.65 4.76 26.29
N TRP A 288 -18.96 4.80 26.52
CA TRP A 288 -19.88 5.66 25.77
C TRP A 288 -20.11 6.96 26.52
N ILE A 289 -19.79 8.09 25.89
CA ILE A 289 -20.07 9.42 26.42
C ILE A 289 -21.24 9.99 25.63
N GLN A 290 -22.28 10.44 26.33
CA GLN A 290 -23.39 11.16 25.71
C GLN A 290 -23.24 12.65 26.00
N SER A 291 -23.16 13.45 24.95
CA SER A 291 -23.07 14.91 25.05
C SER A 291 -23.89 15.54 23.93
N GLN A 292 -24.75 16.51 24.27
CA GLN A 292 -25.52 17.32 23.31
C GLN A 292 -26.29 16.49 22.24
N GLY A 293 -26.88 15.35 22.64
CA GLY A 293 -27.63 14.49 21.72
C GLY A 293 -26.77 13.58 20.84
N GLN A 294 -25.45 13.58 21.01
CA GLN A 294 -24.52 12.67 20.34
C GLN A 294 -23.97 11.63 21.33
N ALA A 295 -23.81 10.39 20.85
CA ALA A 295 -23.12 9.32 21.56
C ALA A 295 -21.74 9.13 20.94
N ILE A 296 -20.70 9.33 21.75
CA ILE A 296 -19.30 9.19 21.34
C ILE A 296 -18.73 7.93 21.99
N CYS A 297 -18.20 7.04 21.17
CA CYS A 297 -17.44 5.89 21.62
C CYS A 297 -16.01 6.32 21.93
N VAL A 298 -15.60 6.23 23.19
CA VAL A 298 -14.22 6.44 23.63
C VAL A 298 -13.61 5.11 23.98
N THR A 299 -12.49 4.80 23.33
CA THR A 299 -11.81 3.50 23.49
C THR A 299 -10.42 3.73 24.06
N LYS A 300 -10.08 3.02 25.13
CA LYS A 300 -8.74 3.01 25.72
C LYS A 300 -8.23 1.58 25.79
N ARG A 301 -6.97 1.32 25.41
CA ARG A 301 -6.41 -0.03 25.59
C ARG A 301 -6.39 -0.44 27.06
N SER A 302 -6.74 -1.71 27.29
CA SER A 302 -6.73 -2.31 28.63
C SER A 302 -5.31 -2.53 29.14
N ASP A 303 -4.36 -2.75 28.23
CA ASP A 303 -2.95 -3.04 28.47
C ASP A 303 -2.06 -1.82 28.15
N THR A 304 -2.07 -0.81 29.01
CA THR A 304 -1.23 0.39 28.86
C THR A 304 0.28 0.12 28.82
N THR A 305 0.72 -1.11 29.12
CA THR A 305 2.13 -1.54 29.19
C THR A 305 2.53 -2.56 28.11
N SER A 306 1.61 -3.04 27.27
CA SER A 306 1.96 -4.04 26.26
C SER A 306 2.71 -3.39 25.10
N SER A 307 4.02 -3.63 25.04
CA SER A 307 4.87 -3.22 23.92
C SER A 307 4.37 -3.88 22.62
N TYR A 308 4.46 -3.17 21.49
CA TYR A 308 4.19 -3.71 20.15
C TYR A 308 4.94 -5.01 19.88
N VAL A 309 6.15 -5.11 20.44
CA VAL A 309 6.99 -6.32 20.38
C VAL A 309 6.30 -7.51 21.02
N LYS A 310 5.62 -7.32 22.16
CA LYS A 310 4.90 -8.41 22.83
C LYS A 310 3.73 -8.89 21.96
N THR A 311 2.92 -7.97 21.46
CA THR A 311 1.78 -8.32 20.58
C THR A 311 2.25 -9.04 19.32
N PHE A 312 3.38 -8.63 18.72
CA PHE A 312 3.95 -9.31 17.55
C PHE A 312 4.15 -10.81 17.79
N PHE A 313 4.65 -11.20 18.97
CA PHE A 313 4.90 -12.60 19.31
C PHE A 313 3.68 -13.34 19.85
N THR A 314 2.73 -12.64 20.48
CA THR A 314 1.56 -13.28 21.12
C THR A 314 0.32 -13.32 20.24
N ASP A 315 0.14 -12.34 19.37
CA ASP A 315 -1.07 -12.16 18.56
C ASP A 315 -0.73 -11.43 17.25
N ARG A 316 -0.28 -12.22 16.26
CA ARG A 316 0.16 -11.68 14.95
C ARG A 316 -0.96 -10.96 14.21
N LEU A 317 -2.20 -11.43 14.32
CA LEU A 317 -3.36 -10.78 13.70
C LEU A 317 -3.63 -9.42 14.35
N GLU A 318 -3.74 -9.36 15.68
CA GLU A 318 -3.92 -8.08 16.39
C GLU A 318 -2.78 -7.10 16.08
N PHE A 319 -1.53 -7.60 16.04
CA PHE A 319 -0.37 -6.79 15.68
C PHE A 319 -0.54 -6.14 14.31
N CYS A 320 -0.82 -6.92 13.26
CA CYS A 320 -0.92 -6.40 11.90
C CYS A 320 -2.05 -5.38 11.77
N LEU A 321 -3.25 -5.75 12.24
CA LEU A 321 -4.43 -4.89 12.17
C LEU A 321 -4.18 -3.56 12.89
N ARG A 322 -3.58 -3.61 14.08
CA ARG A 322 -3.29 -2.42 14.88
C ARG A 322 -2.24 -1.51 14.24
N ILE A 323 -1.14 -2.06 13.74
CA ILE A 323 -0.06 -1.25 13.16
C ILE A 323 -0.56 -0.49 11.93
N LEU A 324 -1.39 -1.10 11.08
CA LEU A 324 -1.94 -0.48 9.87
C LEU A 324 -2.76 0.80 10.14
N ILE A 325 -3.33 0.94 11.35
CA ILE A 325 -4.20 2.06 11.71
C ILE A 325 -3.59 3.04 12.71
N GLN A 326 -2.66 2.59 13.57
CA GLN A 326 -2.06 3.43 14.62
C GLN A 326 -0.80 4.16 14.16
N ASP A 327 -0.07 3.63 13.19
CA ASP A 327 1.04 4.36 12.59
C ASP A 327 0.45 5.43 11.68
N SER A 328 0.63 6.70 12.08
CA SER A 328 0.00 7.83 11.40
C SER A 328 0.27 7.81 9.89
N TRP A 329 -0.78 7.94 9.09
CA TRP A 329 -0.71 8.14 7.65
C TRP A 329 -0.24 9.57 7.29
N HIS A 330 0.63 10.16 8.11
CA HIS A 330 1.31 11.40 7.77
C HIS A 330 2.38 11.14 6.72
N ASN A 331 2.56 12.13 5.86
CA ASN A 331 3.72 12.19 4.99
C ASN A 331 4.98 12.36 5.89
N PRO A 332 6.00 11.48 5.80
CA PRO A 332 7.19 11.55 6.65
C PRO A 332 7.96 12.87 6.55
N TRP A 333 7.71 13.68 5.52
CA TRP A 333 8.31 14.99 5.31
C TRP A 333 7.52 16.15 5.96
N THR A 334 6.41 15.88 6.66
CA THR A 334 5.64 16.87 7.41
C THR A 334 6.35 17.24 8.71
N TYR A 335 7.49 17.94 8.61
CA TYR A 335 7.95 18.82 9.67
C TYR A 335 7.32 20.19 9.43
N THR A 336 6.10 20.41 9.91
CA THR A 336 5.69 21.79 10.17
C THR A 336 6.57 22.28 11.31
N GLN A 337 7.16 23.47 11.13
CA GLN A 337 8.16 24.06 12.04
C GLN A 337 7.65 24.24 13.48
N ASP A 338 6.34 24.15 13.69
CA ASP A 338 5.65 24.28 14.98
C ASP A 338 5.24 22.95 15.64
N ASP A 339 5.37 21.79 14.96
CA ASP A 339 5.08 20.50 15.59
C ASP A 339 6.31 20.00 16.36
N THR A 340 6.45 20.55 17.57
CA THR A 340 7.46 20.12 18.56
C THR A 340 7.16 18.73 19.14
N SER A 341 6.03 18.11 18.78
CA SER A 341 5.91 16.68 18.98
C SER A 341 6.87 16.01 17.99
N ARG A 342 7.81 15.21 18.50
CA ARG A 342 8.57 14.25 17.68
C ARG A 342 7.59 13.18 17.16
N GLY A 343 6.64 13.60 16.31
CA GLY A 343 5.44 12.89 15.87
C GLY A 343 5.74 11.81 14.83
N THR A 344 6.59 10.88 15.26
CA THR A 344 6.81 9.52 14.73
C THR A 344 6.42 9.32 13.27
N ALA A 345 7.39 9.47 12.35
CA ALA A 345 7.33 8.78 11.06
C ALA A 345 6.87 7.33 11.30
N ARG A 346 5.96 6.81 10.46
CA ARG A 346 5.36 5.45 10.59
C ARG A 346 6.42 4.45 11.01
N ARG A 347 6.16 3.58 11.99
CA ARG A 347 7.20 2.65 12.47
C ARG A 347 7.45 1.55 11.44
N PHE A 348 6.39 1.15 10.73
CA PHE A 348 6.43 0.10 9.73
C PHE A 348 5.91 0.60 8.38
N ASP A 349 6.51 0.09 7.30
CA ASP A 349 5.98 0.23 5.95
C ASP A 349 4.68 -0.59 5.81
N PRO A 350 3.57 -0.02 5.30
CA PRO A 350 2.31 -0.74 5.19
C PRO A 350 2.37 -1.95 4.27
N SER A 351 3.19 -1.92 3.21
CA SER A 351 3.38 -3.06 2.32
C SER A 351 3.85 -4.28 3.10
N THR A 352 4.82 -4.07 3.99
CA THR A 352 5.36 -5.10 4.88
C THR A 352 4.29 -5.66 5.81
N ILE A 353 3.42 -4.81 6.36
CA ILE A 353 2.39 -5.24 7.32
C ILE A 353 1.23 -5.94 6.63
N PHE A 354 0.80 -5.46 5.45
CA PHE A 354 -0.16 -6.19 4.61
C PHE A 354 0.39 -7.54 4.16
N ALA A 355 1.66 -7.60 3.77
CA ALA A 355 2.31 -8.87 3.45
C ALA A 355 2.30 -9.83 4.64
N MET A 356 2.63 -9.35 5.84
CA MET A 356 2.57 -10.16 7.06
C MET A 356 1.16 -10.65 7.38
N LEU A 357 0.14 -9.80 7.18
CA LEU A 357 -1.27 -10.15 7.38
C LEU A 357 -1.70 -11.23 6.39
N ASP A 358 -1.42 -11.06 5.10
CA ASP A 358 -1.75 -12.04 4.06
C ASP A 358 -1.07 -13.38 4.31
N GLN A 359 0.18 -13.37 4.76
CA GLN A 359 0.91 -14.59 5.11
C GLN A 359 0.21 -15.31 6.26
N HIS A 360 -0.11 -14.57 7.33
CA HIS A 360 -0.79 -15.11 8.51
C HIS A 360 -2.15 -15.73 8.15
N LEU A 361 -2.97 -15.01 7.39
CA LEU A 361 -4.29 -15.49 6.95
C LEU A 361 -4.16 -16.72 6.04
N THR A 362 -3.20 -16.73 5.13
CA THR A 362 -2.93 -17.86 4.24
C THR A 362 -2.49 -19.10 5.02
N GLU A 363 -1.60 -18.94 6.00
CA GLU A 363 -1.17 -20.03 6.88
C GLU A 363 -2.32 -20.57 7.74
N CYS A 364 -3.14 -19.68 8.31
CA CYS A 364 -4.32 -20.07 9.07
C CYS A 364 -5.32 -20.86 8.22
N HIS A 365 -5.56 -20.43 6.97
CA HIS A 365 -6.41 -21.15 6.04
C HIS A 365 -5.88 -22.53 5.71
N LYS A 366 -4.58 -22.64 5.37
CA LYS A 366 -3.91 -23.93 5.09
C LYS A 366 -3.97 -24.90 6.27
N ASN A 367 -3.83 -24.37 7.48
CA ASN A 367 -3.84 -25.16 8.71
C ASN A 367 -5.26 -25.39 9.28
N GLY A 368 -6.31 -24.91 8.60
CA GLY A 368 -7.69 -25.10 9.03
C GLY A 368 -8.07 -24.34 10.31
N LEU A 369 -7.35 -23.28 10.67
CA LEU A 369 -7.56 -22.47 11.87
C LEU A 369 -8.76 -21.51 11.72
N LYS A 370 -9.96 -22.08 11.67
CA LYS A 370 -11.22 -21.33 11.43
C LYS A 370 -11.50 -20.28 12.49
N ASP A 371 -11.20 -20.57 13.75
CA ASP A 371 -11.44 -19.64 14.85
C ASP A 371 -10.59 -18.37 14.69
N GLU A 372 -9.32 -18.52 14.34
CA GLU A 372 -8.40 -17.41 14.08
C GLU A 372 -8.86 -16.57 12.87
N LEU A 373 -9.27 -17.23 11.77
CA LEU A 373 -9.82 -16.53 10.61
C LEU A 373 -11.11 -15.77 10.95
N SER A 374 -11.97 -16.35 11.80
CA SER A 374 -13.24 -15.73 12.19
C SER A 374 -13.09 -14.47 13.04
N ARG A 375 -11.91 -14.22 13.61
CA ARG A 375 -11.59 -12.99 14.32
C ARG A 375 -11.64 -11.78 13.38
N LEU A 376 -11.20 -11.95 12.13
CA LEU A 376 -11.37 -10.96 11.07
C LEU A 376 -12.76 -11.14 10.45
N ASP A 377 -13.78 -10.60 11.13
CA ASP A 377 -15.14 -10.67 10.64
C ASP A 377 -15.36 -9.87 9.35
N GLN A 378 -16.53 -10.06 8.73
CA GLN A 378 -16.88 -9.45 7.45
C GLN A 378 -16.74 -7.91 7.44
N VAL A 379 -17.04 -7.24 8.56
CA VAL A 379 -16.95 -5.78 8.64
C VAL A 379 -15.49 -5.35 8.59
N LEU A 380 -14.65 -5.94 9.43
CA LEU A 380 -13.21 -5.63 9.42
C LEU A 380 -12.56 -6.03 8.10
N TYR A 381 -12.92 -7.18 7.54
CA TYR A 381 -12.38 -7.65 6.27
C TYR A 381 -12.61 -6.61 5.15
N VAL A 382 -13.82 -6.09 5.02
CA VAL A 382 -14.15 -5.05 4.03
C VAL A 382 -13.31 -3.79 4.26
N LEU A 383 -13.26 -3.30 5.50
CA LEU A 383 -12.53 -2.06 5.79
C LEU A 383 -11.02 -2.17 5.52
N TYR A 384 -10.39 -3.27 5.93
CA TYR A 384 -8.96 -3.49 5.66
C TYR A 384 -8.69 -3.79 4.18
N SER A 385 -9.61 -4.44 3.47
CA SER A 385 -9.50 -4.65 2.02
C SER A 385 -9.52 -3.34 1.26
N GLU A 386 -10.37 -2.39 1.65
CA GLU A 386 -10.39 -1.07 1.02
C GLU A 386 -9.14 -0.25 1.38
N LEU A 387 -8.67 -0.31 2.63
CA LEU A 387 -7.44 0.34 3.04
C LEU A 387 -6.24 -0.19 2.23
N SER A 388 -6.21 -1.51 2.00
CA SER A 388 -5.23 -2.16 1.12
C SER A 388 -5.31 -1.64 -0.31
N ALA A 389 -6.52 -1.44 -0.86
CA ALA A 389 -6.70 -0.92 -2.22
C ALA A 389 -6.19 0.52 -2.36
N ILE A 390 -6.51 1.40 -1.39
CA ILE A 390 -5.97 2.77 -1.35
C ILE A 390 -4.44 2.75 -1.28
N PHE A 391 -3.87 1.91 -0.42
CA PHE A 391 -2.43 1.81 -0.31
C PHE A 391 -1.77 1.28 -1.58
N GLN A 392 -2.37 0.28 -2.24
CA GLN A 392 -1.90 -0.22 -3.53
C GLN A 392 -1.86 0.90 -4.58
N MET A 393 -2.92 1.73 -4.65
CA MET A 393 -2.95 2.90 -5.53
C MET A 393 -1.85 3.92 -5.19
N LEU A 394 -1.65 4.23 -3.90
CA LEU A 394 -0.56 5.11 -3.45
C LEU A 394 0.82 4.57 -3.86
N SER A 395 1.10 3.29 -3.60
CA SER A 395 2.37 2.67 -3.98
C SER A 395 2.59 2.72 -5.50
N MET A 396 1.55 2.52 -6.31
CA MET A 396 1.65 2.64 -7.76
C MET A 396 2.06 4.05 -8.20
N LEU A 397 1.42 5.09 -7.64
CA LEU A 397 1.76 6.49 -7.95
C LEU A 397 3.19 6.83 -7.53
N GLN A 398 3.62 6.39 -6.36
CA GLN A 398 4.97 6.66 -5.85
C GLN A 398 6.06 6.01 -6.70
N LEU A 399 5.72 4.98 -7.48
CA LEU A 399 6.61 4.34 -8.44
C LEU A 399 6.61 5.02 -9.82
N HIS A 400 5.85 6.12 -10.01
CA HIS A 400 5.84 6.88 -11.26
C HIS A 400 7.24 7.43 -11.61
N GLN A 401 7.57 7.42 -12.90
CA GLN A 401 8.81 7.95 -13.44
C GLN A 401 8.53 8.80 -14.69
N PRO A 402 8.98 10.06 -14.78
CA PRO A 402 9.72 10.84 -13.76
C PRO A 402 8.95 11.03 -12.45
N THR A 403 9.64 11.23 -11.33
CA THR A 403 8.96 11.54 -10.05
C THR A 403 8.33 12.92 -10.10
N PHE A 404 7.32 13.14 -9.26
CA PHE A 404 6.62 14.42 -9.11
C PHE A 404 6.77 14.94 -7.67
N PRO A 405 6.71 16.26 -7.46
CA PRO A 405 6.82 16.85 -6.13
C PRO A 405 5.59 16.54 -5.28
N GLU A 406 5.78 16.41 -3.99
CA GLU A 406 4.67 16.37 -3.03
C GLU A 406 4.23 17.82 -2.74
N LEU A 407 2.95 18.12 -2.92
CA LEU A 407 2.36 19.40 -2.50
C LEU A 407 1.46 19.19 -1.30
N PHE A 408 1.42 20.14 -0.38
CA PHE A 408 0.53 20.06 0.77
C PHE A 408 -0.92 20.37 0.39
N VAL A 409 -1.86 19.83 1.16
CA VAL A 409 -3.31 20.15 1.05
C VAL A 409 -3.56 21.66 1.00
N ASN A 410 -2.84 22.46 1.80
CA ASN A 410 -3.01 23.92 1.79
C ASN A 410 -2.52 24.55 0.46
N GLN A 411 -1.46 24.02 -0.13
CA GLN A 411 -0.95 24.49 -1.42
C GLN A 411 -1.87 24.05 -2.57
N ILE A 412 -2.45 22.85 -2.49
CA ILE A 412 -3.48 22.38 -3.44
C ILE A 412 -4.71 23.29 -3.37
N LYS A 413 -5.14 23.63 -2.15
CA LYS A 413 -6.26 24.55 -1.90
C LYS A 413 -5.99 25.95 -2.45
N GLU A 414 -4.81 26.51 -2.18
CA GLU A 414 -4.40 27.82 -2.71
C GLU A 414 -4.35 27.85 -4.24
N LYS A 415 -3.93 26.73 -4.87
CA LYS A 415 -3.86 26.59 -6.32
C LYS A 415 -5.18 26.16 -6.98
N GLN A 416 -6.24 25.89 -6.20
CA GLN A 416 -7.54 25.37 -6.68
C GLN A 416 -7.42 24.15 -7.61
N LEU A 417 -6.50 23.24 -7.30
CA LEU A 417 -6.26 22.07 -8.13
C LEU A 417 -7.22 20.92 -7.78
N GLY A 418 -7.92 20.38 -8.79
CA GLY A 418 -8.84 19.24 -8.67
C GLY A 418 -10.23 19.63 -8.14
N LYS A 419 -11.29 19.19 -8.83
CA LYS A 419 -12.69 19.48 -8.43
C LYS A 419 -13.06 18.79 -7.13
N ALA A 420 -12.44 17.64 -6.90
CA ALA A 420 -12.40 16.91 -5.64
C ALA A 420 -12.32 17.83 -4.39
N TRP A 421 -11.38 18.77 -4.37
CA TRP A 421 -11.02 19.49 -3.14
C TRP A 421 -11.99 20.58 -2.69
N ASN A 422 -12.86 21.04 -3.60
CA ASN A 422 -13.85 22.09 -3.29
C ASN A 422 -14.85 21.65 -2.21
N TYR A 423 -15.12 20.34 -2.08
CA TYR A 423 -16.10 19.81 -1.13
C TYR A 423 -15.53 19.50 0.26
N LEU A 424 -14.19 19.44 0.41
CA LEU A 424 -13.54 19.38 1.72
C LEU A 424 -13.55 20.74 2.45
N GLN A 425 -14.11 21.78 1.82
CA GLN A 425 -14.32 23.10 2.42
C GLN A 425 -15.62 23.18 3.25
N GLU A 426 -16.56 22.25 3.05
CA GLU A 426 -17.91 22.31 3.63
C GLU A 426 -18.16 21.27 4.75
N GLY A 427 -17.13 20.48 5.12
CA GLY A 427 -17.21 19.38 6.08
C GLY A 427 -16.72 19.70 7.49
#